data_AF-A0A7J3QWP5-F1
#
_entry.id   AF-A0A7J3QWP5-F1
#
_cell.length_a   1.000
_cell.length_b   1.000
_cell.length_c   1.000
_cell.angle_alpha   90.00
_cell.angle_beta   90.00
_cell.angle_gamma   90.00
#
_symmetry.space_group_name_H-M   'P 1'
#
loop_
_entity.id
_entity.type
_entity.pdbx_description
1 polymer ?
#
loop_
_entity_poly.entity_id
_entity_poly.type
_entity_poly.pdbx_seq_one_letter_code
_entity_poly.pdbx_strand_id
1 'polypeptide(L)'
;MTELEVTDPQERFLELFKTEKYRQRISQLAVSGKTSLIVDFEDILTFDHTLAERLIEKPEEYLRHADNAAQNQLAIEAPEYAEKQKVTVRIVGLLEPTPLRK
;
A
#
# COMPACT_ATOMS: atom_id res chain seq x y z
N MET A 1 22.63 1.96 -23.47
CA MET A 1 22.69 1.29 -22.15
C MET A 1 21.38 1.64 -21.48
N THR A 2 20.55 0.64 -21.24
CA THR A 2 19.13 0.78 -20.87
C THR A 2 19.01 1.53 -19.55
N GLU A 3 18.39 2.70 -19.62
CA GLU A 3 17.87 3.44 -18.49
C GLU A 3 16.84 2.52 -17.81
N LEU A 4 17.24 1.87 -16.72
CA LEU A 4 16.30 1.24 -15.82
C LEU A 4 15.48 2.41 -15.26
N GLU A 5 14.30 2.66 -15.80
CA GLU A 5 13.33 3.54 -15.17
C GLU A 5 13.13 3.03 -13.74
N VAL A 6 13.77 3.72 -12.80
CA VAL A 6 13.49 3.55 -11.37
C VAL A 6 12.06 4.02 -11.22
N THR A 7 11.10 3.11 -11.34
CA THR A 7 9.70 3.49 -11.18
C THR A 7 9.50 3.92 -9.74
N ASP A 8 8.89 5.08 -9.52
CA ASP A 8 8.64 5.59 -8.17
C ASP A 8 7.75 4.58 -7.41
N PRO A 9 8.24 3.98 -6.29
CA PRO A 9 7.47 3.00 -5.54
C PRO A 9 6.13 3.57 -5.05
N GLN A 10 6.07 4.87 -4.75
CA GLN A 10 4.83 5.52 -4.32
C GLN A 10 3.82 5.59 -5.47
N GLU A 11 4.25 5.86 -6.70
CA GLU A 11 3.37 5.87 -7.86
C GLU A 11 2.80 4.48 -8.12
N ARG A 12 3.62 3.42 -7.99
CA ARG A 12 3.15 2.03 -8.12
C ARG A 12 2.12 1.65 -7.07
N PHE A 13 2.33 2.02 -5.81
CA PHE A 13 1.31 1.82 -4.78
C PHE A 13 0.04 2.62 -5.08
N LEU A 14 0.15 3.84 -5.60
CA LEU A 14 -1.01 4.64 -5.98
C LEU A 14 -1.80 3.99 -7.12
N GLU A 15 -1.14 3.44 -8.13
CA GLU A 15 -1.78 2.67 -9.20
C GLU A 15 -2.52 1.44 -8.64
N LEU A 16 -1.91 0.69 -7.72
CA LEU A 16 -2.57 -0.41 -7.02
C LEU A 16 -3.81 0.07 -6.25
N PHE A 17 -3.72 1.20 -5.55
CA PHE A 17 -4.84 1.74 -4.76
C PHE A 17 -5.96 2.36 -5.60
N LYS A 18 -5.69 2.69 -6.87
CA LYS A 18 -6.72 3.11 -7.84
C LYS A 18 -7.57 1.94 -8.34
N THR A 19 -7.15 0.69 -8.15
CA THR A 19 -7.98 -0.48 -8.50
C THR A 19 -9.27 -0.48 -7.69
N GLU A 20 -10.34 -1.02 -8.28
CA GLU A 20 -11.68 -0.97 -7.66
C GLU A 20 -11.70 -1.61 -6.27
N LYS A 21 -10.99 -2.73 -6.08
CA LYS A 21 -10.84 -3.43 -4.79
C LYS A 21 -10.33 -2.49 -3.70
N TYR A 22 -9.25 -1.76 -3.97
CA TYR A 22 -8.60 -0.92 -2.97
C TYR A 22 -9.28 0.44 -2.83
N ARG A 23 -9.82 0.99 -3.93
CA ARG A 23 -10.64 2.20 -3.88
C ARG A 23 -11.80 2.05 -2.91
N GLN A 24 -12.60 0.98 -3.06
CA GLN A 24 -13.72 0.69 -2.16
C GLN A 24 -13.26 0.52 -0.72
N ARG A 25 -12.15 -0.20 -0.47
CA ARG A 25 -11.60 -0.35 0.89
C ARG A 25 -11.20 1.00 1.50
N ILE A 26 -10.60 1.90 0.72
CA ILE A 26 -10.17 3.23 1.16
C ILE A 26 -11.38 4.13 1.44
N SER A 27 -12.39 4.18 0.56
CA SER A 27 -13.61 4.96 0.81
C SER A 27 -14.32 4.52 2.11
N GLN A 28 -14.27 3.21 2.42
CA GLN A 28 -14.84 2.67 3.66
C GLN A 28 -14.07 3.06 4.93
N LEU A 29 -12.81 3.52 4.84
CA LEU A 29 -12.07 4.03 6.00
C LEU A 29 -12.78 5.25 6.58
N ALA A 30 -13.20 6.19 5.73
CA ALA A 30 -13.92 7.38 6.14
C ALA A 30 -15.30 7.04 6.75
N VAL A 31 -16.04 6.11 6.13
CA VAL A 31 -17.36 5.68 6.62
C VAL A 31 -17.28 5.01 7.99
N SER A 32 -16.26 4.16 8.19
CA SER A 32 -16.09 3.38 9.42
C SER A 32 -15.21 4.07 10.48
N GLY A 33 -14.64 5.23 10.17
CA GLY A 33 -13.72 5.96 11.05
C GLY A 33 -12.41 5.20 11.32
N LYS A 34 -12.00 4.29 10.44
CA LYS A 34 -10.77 3.49 10.58
C LYS A 34 -9.57 4.19 9.96
N THR A 35 -8.41 3.98 10.57
CA THR A 35 -7.13 4.60 10.16
C THR A 35 -6.13 3.60 9.57
N SER A 36 -6.55 2.36 9.27
CA SER A 36 -5.66 1.34 8.72
C SER A 36 -6.26 0.65 7.50
N LEU A 37 -5.49 0.60 6.42
CA LEU A 37 -5.81 -0.14 5.19
C LEU A 37 -5.11 -1.50 5.21
N ILE A 38 -5.87 -2.58 5.06
CA ILE A 38 -5.31 -3.93 4.94
C ILE A 38 -5.04 -4.23 3.46
N VAL A 39 -3.80 -4.58 3.15
CA VAL A 39 -3.31 -4.92 1.81
C VAL A 39 -2.75 -6.33 1.85
N ASP A 40 -3.23 -7.19 0.97
CA ASP A 40 -2.76 -8.57 0.85
C ASP A 40 -1.45 -8.58 0.05
N PHE A 41 -0.40 -9.24 0.56
CA PHE A 41 0.91 -9.27 -0.12
C PHE A 41 0.82 -9.89 -1.52
N GLU A 42 -0.06 -10.88 -1.70
CA GLU A 42 -0.32 -11.51 -3.00
C GLU A 42 -0.83 -10.51 -4.05
N ASP A 43 -1.61 -9.50 -3.66
CA ASP A 43 -2.06 -8.47 -4.59
C ASP A 43 -0.90 -7.60 -5.05
N ILE A 44 0.02 -7.25 -4.14
CA ILE A 44 1.23 -6.48 -4.46
C ILE A 44 2.11 -7.28 -5.41
N LEU A 45 2.33 -8.56 -5.10
CA LEU A 45 3.14 -9.47 -5.92
C LEU A 45 2.56 -9.68 -7.32
N THR A 46 1.24 -9.84 -7.42
CA THR A 46 0.54 -10.02 -8.70
C THR A 46 0.53 -8.73 -9.51
N PHE A 47 0.46 -7.57 -8.84
CA PHE A 47 0.45 -6.27 -9.47
C PHE A 47 1.83 -5.86 -10.01
N ASP A 48 2.87 -5.95 -9.17
CA ASP A 48 4.24 -5.62 -9.52
C ASP A 48 5.21 -6.47 -8.68
N HIS A 49 5.83 -7.46 -9.33
CA HIS A 49 6.79 -8.36 -8.69
C HIS A 49 7.99 -7.61 -8.09
N THR A 50 8.47 -6.57 -8.78
CA THR A 50 9.63 -5.80 -8.33
C THR A 50 9.27 -4.99 -7.08
N LEU A 51 8.05 -4.41 -7.05
CA LEU A 51 7.54 -3.70 -5.88
C LEU A 51 7.47 -4.63 -4.65
N ALA A 52 6.99 -5.86 -4.84
CA ALA A 52 6.89 -6.86 -3.78
C ALA A 52 8.27 -7.31 -3.24
N GLU A 53 9.23 -7.58 -4.12
CA GLU A 53 10.60 -7.90 -3.74
C GLU A 53 11.24 -6.78 -2.92
N ARG A 54 11.16 -5.55 -3.43
CA ARG A 54 11.78 -4.38 -2.77
C ARG A 54 11.11 -4.04 -1.44
N LEU A 55 9.81 -4.28 -1.30
CA LEU A 55 9.11 -4.16 -0.04
C LEU A 55 9.67 -5.13 1.02
N ILE A 56 10.04 -6.35 0.64
CA ILE A 56 10.69 -7.31 1.55
C ILE A 56 12.11 -6.85 1.88
N GLU A 57 12.87 -6.35 0.90
CA GLU A 57 14.25 -5.88 1.09
C GLU A 57 14.34 -4.64 1.98
N LYS A 58 13.41 -3.68 1.80
CA LYS A 58 13.42 -2.36 2.45
C LYS A 58 12.04 -1.99 3.00
N PRO A 59 11.52 -2.73 3.99
CA PRO A 59 10.14 -2.58 4.46
C PRO A 59 9.86 -1.19 5.03
N GLU A 60 10.79 -0.61 5.81
CA GLU A 60 10.59 0.73 6.40
C GLU A 60 10.43 1.83 5.34
N GLU A 61 11.15 1.72 4.23
CA GLU A 61 11.08 2.68 3.13
C GLU A 61 9.78 2.49 2.35
N TYR A 62 9.48 1.25 1.94
CA TYR A 62 8.35 0.93 1.08
C TYR A 62 7.00 1.04 1.80
N LEU A 63 6.93 0.77 3.10
CA LEU A 63 5.73 1.02 3.90
C LEU A 63 5.39 2.51 3.97
N ARG A 64 6.39 3.41 4.06
CA ARG A 64 6.13 4.86 4.00
C ARG A 64 5.59 5.29 2.64
N HIS A 65 6.11 4.72 1.55
CA HIS A 65 5.57 4.97 0.22
C HIS A 65 4.13 4.48 0.09
N ALA A 66 3.81 3.30 0.65
CA ALA A 66 2.45 2.78 0.69
C ALA A 66 1.51 3.67 1.51
N ASP A 67 1.94 4.13 2.70
CA ASP A 67 1.16 5.05 3.54
C ASP A 67 0.83 6.35 2.80
N ASN A 68 1.83 6.96 2.16
CA ASN A 68 1.65 8.19 1.40
C ASN A 68 0.72 7.98 0.20
N ALA A 69 0.87 6.88 -0.54
CA ALA A 69 0.01 6.55 -1.67
C ALA A 69 -1.45 6.32 -1.23
N ALA A 70 -1.66 5.63 -0.11
CA ALA A 70 -2.99 5.42 0.46
C ALA A 70 -3.61 6.74 0.93
N GLN A 71 -2.81 7.63 1.54
CA GLN A 71 -3.24 8.96 1.93
C GLN A 71 -3.66 9.81 0.72
N ASN A 72 -2.89 9.75 -0.37
CA ASN A 72 -3.20 10.45 -1.62
C ASN A 72 -4.52 9.95 -2.23
N GLN A 73 -4.74 8.63 -2.26
CA GLN A 73 -5.99 8.08 -2.74
C GLN A 73 -7.15 8.44 -1.81
N LEU A 74 -6.96 8.42 -0.49
CA LEU A 74 -7.97 8.85 0.47
C LEU A 74 -8.36 10.32 0.29
N ALA A 75 -7.41 11.20 -0.05
CA ALA A 75 -7.69 12.61 -0.33
C ALA A 75 -8.60 12.81 -1.55
N ILE A 76 -8.60 11.86 -2.50
CA ILE A 76 -9.51 11.85 -3.66
C ILE A 76 -10.88 11.32 -3.25
N GLU A 77 -10.93 10.20 -2.52
CA GLU A 77 -12.17 9.51 -2.16
C GLU A 77 -12.96 10.20 -1.04
N ALA A 78 -12.26 10.76 -0.05
CA ALA A 78 -12.82 11.34 1.16
C ALA A 78 -11.91 12.47 1.72
N PRO A 79 -11.86 13.65 1.04
CA PRO A 79 -10.94 14.73 1.37
C PRO A 79 -11.05 15.19 2.84
N GLU A 80 -12.27 15.37 3.35
CA GLU A 80 -12.52 15.81 4.73
C GLU A 80 -11.97 14.85 5.80
N TYR A 81 -11.91 13.56 5.47
CA TYR A 81 -11.37 12.54 6.37
C TYR A 81 -9.84 12.51 6.27
N ALA A 82 -9.30 12.63 5.06
CA ALA A 82 -7.86 12.69 4.79
C ALA A 82 -7.16 13.87 5.49
N GLU A 83 -7.83 15.02 5.61
CA GLU A 83 -7.27 16.17 6.34
C GLU A 83 -7.14 15.92 7.85
N LYS A 84 -8.03 15.10 8.41
CA LYS A 84 -8.12 14.88 9.87
C LYS A 84 -7.33 13.67 10.33
N GLN A 85 -7.14 12.69 9.45
CA GLN A 85 -6.59 11.38 9.81
C GLN A 85 -5.49 10.95 8.85
N LYS A 86 -4.46 10.31 9.42
CA LYS A 86 -3.43 9.61 8.66
C LYS A 86 -3.81 8.14 8.52
N VAL A 87 -3.69 7.60 7.32
CA VAL A 87 -3.87 6.17 7.05
C VAL A 87 -2.54 5.44 7.15
N THR A 88 -2.56 4.29 7.81
CA THR A 88 -1.44 3.34 7.82
C THR A 88 -1.80 2.10 7.02
N VAL A 89 -0.97 1.73 6.07
CA VAL A 89 -1.05 0.51 5.29
C VAL A 89 -0.47 -0.63 6.10
N ARG A 90 -1.23 -1.73 6.21
CA ARG A 90 -0.85 -2.95 6.89
C ARG A 90 -0.85 -4.08 5.90
N ILE A 91 0.34 -4.60 5.65
CA ILE A 91 0.55 -5.68 4.69
C ILE A 91 0.45 -7.01 5.41
N VAL A 92 -0.40 -7.89 4.92
CA VAL A 92 -0.70 -9.20 5.53
C VAL A 92 -0.47 -10.32 4.52
N GLY A 93 -0.33 -11.56 5.02
CA GLY A 93 -0.20 -12.73 4.18
C GLY A 93 1.14 -12.81 3.43
N LEU A 94 2.25 -12.49 4.09
CA LEU A 94 3.58 -12.79 3.56
C LEU A 94 3.68 -14.29 3.23
N LEU A 95 4.33 -14.63 2.12
CA LEU A 95 4.36 -16.00 1.58
C LEU A 95 4.99 -17.02 2.53
N GLU A 96 5.97 -16.61 3.33
CA GLU A 96 6.70 -17.50 4.23
C GLU A 96 6.54 -17.07 5.70
N PRO A 97 5.86 -17.87 6.55
CA PRO A 97 5.86 -17.64 7.98
C PRO A 97 7.20 -18.05 8.60
N THR A 98 7.92 -17.12 9.21
CA THR A 98 9.15 -17.43 9.95
C THR A 98 8.81 -17.98 11.34
N PRO A 99 9.17 -19.24 11.66
CA PRO A 99 8.92 -19.79 12.98
C PRO A 99 9.77 -19.08 14.04
N LEU A 100 9.15 -18.66 15.14
CA LEU A 100 9.83 -17.94 16.22
C LEU A 100 10.74 -18.85 17.07
N ARG A 101 10.53 -20.17 17.00
CA ARG A 101 11.31 -21.19 17.72
C ARG A 101 11.55 -22.39 16.80
N LYS A 102 12.76 -22.95 16.87
CA LYS A 102 13.12 -24.24 16.26
C LYS A 102 12.87 -25.37 17.25
#